data_AF-A0A832DTH0-F1
#
_entry.id   AF-A0A832DTH0-F1
#
_cell.length_a   1.000
_cell.length_b   1.000
_cell.length_c   1.000
_cell.angle_alpha   90.00
_cell.angle_beta   90.00
_cell.angle_gamma   90.00
#
_symmetry.space_group_name_H-M   'P 1'
#
loop_
_entity.id
_entity.type
_entity.pdbx_description
1 polymer ?
#
loop_
_entity_poly.entity_id
_entity_poly.type
_entity_poly.pdbx_seq_one_letter_code
_entity_poly.pdbx_strand_id
1 'polypeptide(L)'
;MRRWARWVFAAVFVLVVLYLLGLGAACISGHLPRYPKPHFPGECTALYQRCGHLIETAHFSEVRDGGSYVKREITLFKQHKLYLAGMGSFLPPFYYVVARGPLDVCYLLPDEFNTVVKAEGLAVDSVEEAWELAKIYIYADAAGFPFKIINNATEIPGLSPQLIEKLNKSSNPEVRRWAQKHYAQYQRLKNIITPAEVRVVEDGYLLHFYTWYDTGGKVTRWTMKVARDGTITAQKEKVAEEVGEYFMLA
;
A
#
# COMPACT_ATOMS: atom_id res chain seq x y z
N MET A 1 34.72 -40.25 -26.00
CA MET A 1 34.51 -38.82 -25.63
C MET A 1 33.04 -38.36 -25.64
N ARG A 2 32.14 -38.85 -26.52
CA ARG A 2 30.73 -38.36 -26.61
C ARG A 2 29.78 -38.73 -25.46
N ARG A 3 30.01 -39.83 -24.72
CA ARG A 3 29.13 -40.22 -23.60
C ARG A 3 29.37 -39.38 -22.33
N TRP A 4 30.63 -39.07 -22.01
CA TRP A 4 31.00 -38.27 -20.84
C TRP A 4 30.45 -36.84 -20.88
N ALA A 5 30.54 -36.19 -22.05
CA ALA A 5 30.00 -34.83 -22.24
C ALA A 5 28.47 -34.75 -22.02
N ARG A 6 27.72 -35.82 -22.34
CA ARG A 6 26.27 -35.88 -22.11
C ARG A 6 25.90 -35.97 -20.63
N TRP A 7 26.68 -36.71 -19.84
CA TRP A 7 26.48 -36.80 -18.40
C TRP A 7 26.82 -35.49 -17.69
N VAL A 8 27.87 -34.79 -18.15
CA VAL A 8 28.23 -33.46 -17.63
C VAL A 8 27.14 -32.44 -17.96
N PHE A 9 26.63 -32.41 -19.20
CA PHE A 9 25.52 -31.52 -19.57
C PHE A 9 24.23 -31.80 -18.78
N ALA A 10 23.91 -33.07 -18.56
CA ALA A 10 22.74 -33.45 -17.76
C ALA A 10 22.91 -33.03 -16.29
N ALA A 11 24.10 -33.22 -15.70
CA ALA A 11 24.39 -32.81 -14.33
C ALA A 11 24.34 -31.28 -14.16
N VAL A 12 24.90 -30.53 -15.11
CA VAL A 12 24.84 -29.06 -15.12
C VAL A 12 23.40 -28.58 -15.30
N PHE A 13 22.62 -29.19 -16.20
CA PHE A 13 21.22 -28.85 -16.40
C PHE A 13 20.39 -29.12 -15.14
N VAL A 14 20.60 -30.26 -14.46
CA VAL A 14 19.93 -30.59 -13.20
C VAL A 14 20.34 -29.60 -12.09
N LEU A 15 21.60 -29.21 -12.01
CA LEU A 15 22.06 -28.20 -11.06
C LEU A 15 21.46 -26.82 -11.34
N VAL A 16 21.36 -26.41 -12.60
CA VAL A 16 20.70 -25.16 -13.00
C VAL A 16 19.20 -25.21 -12.67
N VAL A 17 18.53 -26.32 -12.95
CA VAL A 17 17.11 -26.51 -12.61
C VAL A 17 16.92 -26.51 -11.09
N LEU A 18 17.78 -27.17 -10.31
CA LEU A 18 17.72 -27.17 -8.85
C LEU A 18 18.05 -25.79 -8.26
N TYR A 19 18.96 -25.03 -8.88
CA TYR A 19 19.26 -23.65 -8.49
C TYR A 19 18.09 -22.71 -8.78
N LEU A 20 17.45 -22.86 -9.95
CA LEU A 20 16.24 -22.12 -10.31
C LEU A 20 15.03 -22.52 -9.44
N LEU A 21 14.90 -23.80 -9.11
CA LEU A 21 13.90 -24.30 -8.15
C LEU A 21 14.22 -23.87 -6.72
N GLY A 22 15.49 -23.70 -6.35
CA GLY A 22 15.93 -23.17 -5.05
C GLY A 22 15.66 -21.66 -4.93
N LEU A 23 15.89 -20.90 -5.99
CA LEU A 23 15.46 -19.50 -6.11
C LEU A 23 13.93 -19.38 -6.08
N GLY A 24 13.23 -20.31 -6.74
CA GLY A 24 11.77 -20.40 -6.69
C GLY A 24 11.24 -20.79 -5.31
N ALA A 25 11.87 -21.75 -4.63
CA ALA A 25 11.47 -22.22 -3.30
C ALA A 25 11.74 -21.17 -2.21
N ALA A 26 12.81 -20.38 -2.36
CA ALA A 26 13.04 -19.21 -1.53
C ALA A 26 11.93 -18.15 -1.69
N CYS A 27 11.24 -18.07 -2.84
CA CYS A 27 10.04 -17.25 -3.02
C CYS A 27 8.75 -17.90 -2.46
N ILE A 28 8.71 -19.23 -2.33
CA ILE A 28 7.49 -19.99 -1.98
C ILE A 28 7.34 -20.20 -0.46
N SER A 29 8.43 -20.27 0.30
CA SER A 29 8.40 -20.83 1.66
C SER A 29 7.85 -19.93 2.78
N GLY A 30 7.04 -18.90 2.49
CA GLY A 30 6.07 -18.28 3.43
C GLY A 30 6.59 -17.78 4.79
N HIS A 31 7.91 -17.78 4.98
CA HIS A 31 8.64 -17.32 6.14
C HIS A 31 9.75 -16.45 5.59
N LEU A 32 9.35 -15.27 5.10
CA LEU A 32 10.29 -14.33 4.53
C LEU A 32 10.44 -13.11 5.44
N PRO A 33 11.52 -13.08 6.24
CA PRO A 33 11.90 -11.91 6.99
C PRO A 33 12.13 -10.79 5.99
N ARG A 34 11.68 -9.57 6.30
CA ARG A 34 12.13 -8.29 5.70
C ARG A 34 13.03 -8.49 4.46
N TYR A 35 12.50 -8.94 3.32
CA TYR A 35 13.34 -8.99 2.12
C TYR A 35 13.65 -7.53 1.80
N PRO A 36 14.92 -7.17 1.56
CA PRO A 36 15.26 -5.80 1.20
C PRO A 36 14.46 -5.48 -0.06
N LYS A 37 13.64 -4.44 0.03
CA LYS A 37 12.98 -3.86 -1.14
C LYS A 37 14.08 -3.67 -2.20
N PRO A 38 13.86 -4.13 -3.43
CA PRO A 38 14.91 -4.14 -4.42
C PRO A 38 15.43 -2.70 -4.63
N HIS A 39 16.70 -2.49 -4.32
CA HIS A 39 17.36 -1.21 -4.55
C HIS A 39 17.68 -1.13 -6.04
N PHE A 40 16.94 -0.30 -6.78
CA PHE A 40 17.14 -0.10 -8.22
C PHE A 40 17.87 1.22 -8.46
N PRO A 41 19.18 1.22 -8.72
CA PRO A 41 19.86 2.44 -9.11
C PRO A 41 19.60 2.72 -10.59
N GLY A 42 18.85 3.79 -10.89
CA GLY A 42 18.88 4.49 -12.18
C GLY A 42 18.16 3.81 -13.35
N GLU A 43 17.58 4.67 -14.20
CA GLU A 43 16.83 4.40 -15.43
C GLU A 43 15.64 3.45 -15.27
N CYS A 44 14.43 3.96 -15.53
CA CYS A 44 13.20 3.17 -15.52
C CYS A 44 13.31 1.96 -16.45
N THR A 45 14.16 2.00 -17.49
CA THR A 45 14.47 0.87 -18.39
C THR A 45 14.84 -0.42 -17.66
N ALA A 46 15.60 -0.37 -16.56
CA ALA A 46 15.94 -1.55 -15.76
C ALA A 46 14.74 -2.10 -14.97
N LEU A 47 13.83 -1.22 -14.57
CA LEU A 47 12.57 -1.56 -13.91
C LEU A 47 11.56 -2.14 -14.93
N TYR A 48 11.46 -1.52 -16.11
CA TYR A 48 10.60 -1.91 -17.24
C TYR A 48 10.91 -3.32 -17.73
N GLN A 49 12.19 -3.72 -17.80
CA GLN A 49 12.61 -5.06 -18.25
C GLN A 49 12.20 -6.18 -17.29
N ARG A 50 11.96 -5.88 -16.00
CA ARG A 50 11.67 -6.90 -14.97
C ARG A 50 10.21 -6.94 -14.51
N CYS A 51 9.49 -5.82 -14.57
CA CYS A 51 8.10 -5.75 -14.14
C CYS A 51 7.10 -6.29 -15.19
N GLY A 52 7.53 -6.54 -16.44
CA GLY A 52 6.68 -7.13 -17.48
C GLY A 52 5.60 -6.19 -18.04
N HIS A 53 4.95 -5.39 -17.19
CA HIS A 53 4.03 -4.31 -17.56
C HIS A 53 4.01 -3.21 -16.48
N LEU A 54 4.31 -1.96 -16.87
CA LEU A 54 3.88 -0.80 -16.10
C LEU A 54 2.50 -0.39 -16.60
N ILE A 55 1.54 -0.37 -15.70
CA ILE A 55 0.23 0.21 -16.00
C ILE A 55 0.39 1.69 -15.68
N GLU A 56 0.34 2.54 -16.72
CA GLU A 56 0.13 3.96 -16.51
C GLU A 56 -1.26 4.15 -15.93
N THR A 57 -1.34 4.16 -14.59
CA THR A 57 -2.52 4.62 -13.86
C THR A 57 -2.49 6.15 -13.82
N ALA A 58 -2.47 6.78 -14.99
CA ALA A 58 -3.02 8.12 -15.11
C ALA A 58 -4.54 7.94 -15.01
N HIS A 59 -5.14 8.58 -14.00
CA HIS A 59 -6.57 8.57 -13.65
C HIS A 59 -6.98 7.50 -12.63
N PHE A 60 -6.80 7.87 -11.36
CA PHE A 60 -7.48 7.32 -10.19
C PHE A 60 -8.95 6.98 -10.48
N SER A 61 -9.34 5.74 -10.21
CA SER A 61 -10.73 5.28 -10.27
C SER A 61 -11.54 5.89 -9.13
N GLU A 62 -12.58 6.64 -9.49
CA GLU A 62 -13.62 7.11 -8.58
C GLU A 62 -14.63 5.97 -8.36
N VAL A 63 -14.66 5.37 -7.17
CA VAL A 63 -15.77 4.48 -6.77
C VAL A 63 -16.63 5.26 -5.79
N ARG A 64 -17.79 5.74 -6.24
CA ARG A 64 -18.75 6.52 -5.43
C ARG A 64 -19.16 5.78 -4.15
N ASP A 65 -18.68 6.25 -3.00
CA ASP A 65 -19.38 6.36 -1.71
C ASP A 65 -18.49 6.98 -0.60
N GLY A 66 -18.63 8.30 -0.42
CA GLY A 66 -18.78 8.87 0.93
C GLY A 66 -17.59 8.90 1.90
N GLY A 67 -16.32 8.77 1.50
CA GLY A 67 -15.24 9.17 2.41
C GLY A 67 -13.81 9.06 1.88
N SER A 68 -13.21 10.23 1.66
CA SER A 68 -11.81 10.52 1.33
C SER A 68 -11.20 9.73 0.18
N TYR A 69 -11.41 10.25 -1.03
CA TYR A 69 -10.69 9.92 -2.25
C TYR A 69 -9.39 10.73 -2.30
N VAL A 70 -8.25 10.09 -2.59
CA VAL A 70 -7.05 10.83 -2.97
C VAL A 70 -7.38 11.58 -4.25
N LYS A 71 -7.21 12.91 -4.22
CA LYS A 71 -7.51 13.82 -5.32
C LYS A 71 -6.83 13.34 -6.60
N ARG A 72 -7.57 13.46 -7.70
CA ARG A 72 -7.30 12.90 -9.04
C ARG A 72 -6.03 13.43 -9.73
N GLU A 73 -5.43 14.48 -9.17
CA GLU A 73 -4.17 15.08 -9.60
C GLU A 73 -3.32 15.27 -8.35
N ILE A 74 -2.16 14.63 -8.34
CA ILE A 74 -1.10 14.96 -7.39
C ILE A 74 -0.61 16.34 -7.81
N THR A 75 -1.01 17.37 -7.06
CA THR A 75 -0.70 18.75 -7.45
C THR A 75 0.68 19.20 -6.98
N LEU A 76 1.24 18.48 -6.01
CA LEU A 76 2.54 18.78 -5.44
C LEU A 76 3.72 18.29 -6.29
N PHE A 77 3.67 17.08 -6.86
CA PHE A 77 4.72 16.59 -7.75
C PHE A 77 4.51 17.14 -9.16
N LYS A 78 5.35 18.11 -9.56
CA LYS A 78 5.26 18.78 -10.86
C LYS A 78 6.11 18.09 -11.91
N GLN A 79 7.23 17.51 -11.51
CA GLN A 79 8.20 16.87 -12.40
C GLN A 79 8.05 15.35 -12.44
N HIS A 80 7.59 14.74 -11.35
CA HIS A 80 7.43 13.30 -11.20
C HIS A 80 5.98 12.88 -11.35
N LYS A 81 5.76 11.85 -12.17
CA LYS A 81 4.47 11.17 -12.29
C LYS A 81 4.51 9.85 -11.54
N LEU A 82 3.40 9.48 -10.90
CA LEU A 82 3.30 8.20 -10.20
C LEU A 82 2.72 7.10 -11.10
N TYR A 83 3.30 5.90 -10.99
CA TYR A 83 2.94 4.72 -11.74
C TYR A 83 2.72 3.55 -10.79
N LEU A 84 1.74 2.70 -11.09
CA LEU A 84 1.57 1.41 -10.45
C LEU A 84 2.34 0.35 -11.25
N ALA A 85 3.36 -0.22 -10.64
CA ALA A 85 4.14 -1.32 -11.20
C ALA A 85 3.69 -2.64 -10.58
N GLY A 86 3.29 -3.60 -11.41
CA GLY A 86 3.14 -4.99 -11.00
C GLY A 86 4.41 -5.77 -11.33
N MET A 87 4.87 -6.64 -10.45
CA MET A 87 5.98 -7.55 -10.69
C MET A 87 5.52 -8.99 -10.42
N GLY A 88 5.78 -9.88 -11.38
CA GLY A 88 5.54 -11.32 -11.26
C GLY A 88 4.63 -11.88 -12.36
N SER A 89 5.00 -13.06 -12.86
CA SER A 89 4.24 -13.83 -13.85
C SER A 89 3.29 -14.86 -13.21
N PHE A 90 3.31 -14.98 -11.87
CA PHE A 90 2.54 -15.94 -11.09
C PHE A 90 1.83 -15.26 -9.92
N LEU A 91 0.60 -15.69 -9.64
CA LEU A 91 -0.29 -15.14 -8.63
C LEU A 91 0.22 -15.38 -7.20
N PRO A 92 0.10 -14.40 -6.28
CA PRO A 92 -0.35 -13.02 -6.52
C PRO A 92 0.79 -12.10 -6.99
N PRO A 93 0.55 -11.20 -7.96
CA PRO A 93 1.55 -10.21 -8.38
C PRO A 93 1.86 -9.22 -7.24
N PHE A 94 3.13 -8.83 -7.14
CA PHE A 94 3.58 -7.81 -6.20
C PHE A 94 3.42 -6.43 -6.82
N TYR A 95 2.72 -5.52 -6.12
CA TYR A 95 2.53 -4.16 -6.60
C TYR A 95 3.40 -3.17 -5.84
N TYR A 96 3.88 -2.15 -6.55
CA TYR A 96 4.65 -1.04 -5.99
C TYR A 96 4.30 0.26 -6.71
N VAL A 97 4.44 1.39 -6.01
CA VAL A 97 4.30 2.71 -6.63
C VAL A 97 5.68 3.22 -7.02
N VAL A 98 5.79 3.73 -8.23
CA VAL A 98 7.03 4.27 -8.80
C VAL A 98 6.80 5.73 -9.15
N ALA A 99 7.69 6.61 -8.70
CA ALA A 99 7.74 7.99 -9.18
C ALA A 99 8.74 8.08 -10.33
N ARG A 100 8.29 8.49 -11.52
CA ARG A 100 9.13 8.69 -12.69
C ARG A 100 9.31 10.18 -12.95
N GLY A 101 10.54 10.65 -12.88
CA GLY A 101 10.94 12.02 -13.14
C GLY A 101 11.46 12.26 -14.56
N PRO A 102 12.01 13.46 -14.82
CA PRO A 102 12.69 13.78 -16.07
C PRO A 102 13.85 12.83 -16.37
N LEU A 103 14.20 12.67 -17.65
CA LEU A 103 15.30 11.79 -18.11
C LEU A 103 15.12 10.30 -17.74
N ASP A 104 13.87 9.86 -17.54
CA ASP A 104 13.54 8.46 -17.24
C ASP A 104 14.14 7.94 -15.93
N VAL A 105 14.35 8.82 -14.94
CA VAL A 105 14.77 8.41 -13.59
C VAL A 105 13.55 7.96 -12.80
N CYS A 106 13.63 6.77 -12.20
CA CYS A 106 12.56 6.17 -11.40
C CYS A 106 12.97 6.04 -9.93
N TYR A 107 12.01 6.27 -9.03
CA TYR A 107 12.16 6.12 -7.59
C TYR A 107 11.07 5.17 -7.06
N LEU A 108 11.46 4.23 -6.21
CA LEU A 108 10.57 3.27 -5.58
C LEU A 108 9.95 3.87 -4.32
N LEU A 109 8.63 4.00 -4.30
CA LEU A 109 7.90 4.54 -3.16
C LEU A 109 7.35 3.42 -2.25
N PRO A 110 7.21 3.66 -0.93
CA PRO A 110 7.48 4.90 -0.20
C PRO A 110 8.95 5.10 0.24
N ASP A 111 9.88 4.21 -0.11
CA ASP A 111 11.26 4.25 0.40
C ASP A 111 12.02 5.50 -0.03
N GLU A 112 11.91 5.84 -1.32
CA GLU A 112 12.59 6.97 -1.93
C GLU A 112 11.71 8.22 -1.96
N PHE A 113 10.61 8.24 -1.17
CA PHE A 113 9.66 9.34 -1.16
C PHE A 113 10.33 10.68 -0.84
N ASN A 114 11.18 10.71 0.19
CA ASN A 114 11.89 11.93 0.57
C ASN A 114 12.95 12.35 -0.46
N THR A 115 13.44 11.43 -1.29
CA THR A 115 14.31 11.76 -2.43
C THR A 115 13.51 12.49 -3.51
N VAL A 116 12.30 12.01 -3.82
CA VAL A 116 11.39 12.67 -4.77
C VAL A 116 10.97 14.04 -4.27
N VAL A 117 10.59 14.17 -2.99
CA VAL A 117 10.26 15.46 -2.36
C VAL A 117 11.38 16.49 -2.54
N LYS A 118 12.63 16.08 -2.30
CA LYS A 118 13.81 16.95 -2.48
C LYS A 118 14.03 17.31 -3.94
N ALA A 119 13.84 16.37 -4.86
CA ALA A 119 13.98 16.62 -6.30
C ALA A 119 12.90 17.58 -6.83
N GLU A 120 11.69 17.54 -6.28
CA GLU A 120 10.60 18.49 -6.57
C GLU A 120 10.81 19.86 -5.93
N GLY A 121 11.70 19.98 -4.94
CA GLY A 121 11.94 21.23 -4.21
C GLY A 121 10.69 21.72 -3.46
N LEU A 122 9.94 20.80 -2.84
CA LEU A 122 8.68 21.14 -2.17
C LEU A 122 8.88 22.01 -0.94
N ALA A 123 7.93 22.91 -0.74
CA ALA A 123 7.72 23.63 0.52
C ALA A 123 6.28 23.39 0.97
N VAL A 124 6.07 23.18 2.26
CA VAL A 124 4.77 22.92 2.87
C VAL A 124 4.42 24.05 3.81
N ASP A 125 3.51 24.89 3.37
CA ASP A 125 3.13 26.11 4.05
C ASP A 125 1.74 26.02 4.70
N SER A 126 0.99 24.97 4.38
CA SER A 126 -0.38 24.77 4.85
C SER A 126 -0.65 23.35 5.39
N VAL A 127 -1.71 23.24 6.19
CA VAL A 127 -2.21 21.94 6.69
C VAL A 127 -2.75 21.10 5.54
N GLU A 128 -3.32 21.74 4.54
CA GLU A 128 -3.89 21.14 3.34
C GLU A 128 -2.81 20.44 2.51
N GLU A 129 -1.67 21.11 2.29
CA GLU A 129 -0.50 20.52 1.60
C GLU A 129 0.11 19.38 2.40
N ALA A 130 0.20 19.51 3.72
CA ALA A 130 0.68 18.44 4.59
C ALA A 130 -0.19 17.18 4.47
N TRP A 131 -1.52 17.35 4.42
CA TRP A 131 -2.45 16.26 4.17
C TRP A 131 -2.36 15.67 2.77
N GLU A 132 -2.12 16.49 1.75
CA GLU A 132 -1.92 16.00 0.39
C GLU A 132 -0.68 15.12 0.31
N LEU A 133 0.46 15.57 0.86
CA LEU A 133 1.67 14.75 0.98
C LEU A 133 1.45 13.45 1.74
N ALA A 134 0.77 13.52 2.89
CA ALA A 134 0.46 12.33 3.68
C ALA A 134 -0.35 11.31 2.88
N LYS A 135 -1.35 11.76 2.11
CA LYS A 135 -2.16 10.89 1.25
C LYS A 135 -1.34 10.24 0.14
N ILE A 136 -0.42 10.96 -0.48
CA ILE A 136 0.48 10.40 -1.51
C ILE A 136 1.40 9.34 -0.89
N TYR A 137 1.93 9.60 0.31
CA TYR A 137 2.75 8.63 1.04
C TYR A 137 1.96 7.37 1.38
N ILE A 138 0.74 7.51 1.90
CA ILE A 138 -0.14 6.36 2.21
C ILE A 138 -0.48 5.60 0.93
N TYR A 139 -0.77 6.29 -0.17
CA TYR A 139 -1.02 5.66 -1.47
C TYR A 139 0.18 4.81 -1.92
N ALA A 140 1.39 5.34 -1.77
CA ALA A 140 2.61 4.58 -2.04
C ALA A 140 2.79 3.38 -1.09
N ASP A 141 2.54 3.57 0.21
CA ASP A 141 2.60 2.51 1.21
C ASP A 141 1.56 1.40 0.95
N ALA A 142 0.40 1.78 0.43
CA ALA A 142 -0.68 0.90 0.01
C ALA A 142 -0.40 0.19 -1.32
N ALA A 143 0.79 0.36 -1.92
CA ALA A 143 1.07 -0.13 -3.26
C ALA A 143 0.00 0.28 -4.29
N GLY A 144 -0.54 1.49 -4.16
CA GLY A 144 -1.57 2.05 -5.03
C GLY A 144 -2.98 1.50 -4.81
N PHE A 145 -3.18 0.59 -3.84
CA PHE A 145 -4.50 0.06 -3.51
C PHE A 145 -5.37 1.10 -2.78
N PRO A 146 -6.72 0.99 -2.90
CA PRO A 146 -7.64 1.87 -2.21
C PRO A 146 -7.47 1.85 -0.69
N PHE A 147 -7.49 3.04 -0.11
CA PHE A 147 -7.52 3.23 1.34
C PHE A 147 -8.46 4.38 1.68
N LYS A 148 -8.92 4.40 2.93
CA LYS A 148 -9.75 5.46 3.49
C LYS A 148 -9.11 5.98 4.77
N ILE A 149 -9.02 7.29 4.94
CA ILE A 149 -8.72 7.89 6.25
C ILE A 149 -10.02 7.87 7.04
N ILE A 150 -9.99 7.27 8.23
CA ILE A 150 -11.19 7.05 9.04
C ILE A 150 -11.10 7.84 10.35
N ASN A 151 -12.22 8.42 10.77
CA ASN A 151 -12.32 9.16 12.03
C ASN A 151 -13.07 8.40 13.13
N ASN A 152 -13.73 7.29 12.77
CA ASN A 152 -14.44 6.42 13.68
C ASN A 152 -14.66 5.04 13.04
N ALA A 153 -15.06 4.06 13.85
CA ALA A 153 -15.28 2.70 13.37
C ALA A 153 -16.45 2.54 12.39
N THR A 154 -17.45 3.43 12.40
CA THR A 154 -18.63 3.33 11.52
C THR A 154 -18.33 3.73 10.07
N GLU A 155 -17.21 4.41 9.84
CA GLU A 155 -16.73 4.74 8.50
C GLU A 155 -16.14 3.55 7.75
N ILE A 156 -15.89 2.42 8.45
CA ILE A 156 -15.49 1.15 7.87
C ILE A 156 -16.75 0.43 7.34
N PRO A 157 -16.78 0.02 6.06
CA PRO A 157 -17.88 -0.75 5.49
C PRO A 157 -18.26 -1.97 6.35
N GLY A 158 -19.55 -2.24 6.52
CA GLY A 158 -20.07 -3.34 7.35
C GLY A 158 -20.09 -3.09 8.86
N LEU A 159 -19.52 -1.98 9.36
CA LEU A 159 -19.48 -1.67 10.80
C LEU A 159 -20.53 -0.66 11.28
N SER A 160 -21.52 -0.33 10.46
CA SER A 160 -22.66 0.50 10.89
C SER A 160 -23.52 -0.24 11.94
N PRO A 161 -23.73 0.33 13.14
CA PRO A 161 -24.57 -0.29 14.16
C PRO A 161 -26.01 -0.52 13.71
N GLN A 162 -26.58 0.40 12.93
CA GLN A 162 -27.94 0.30 12.41
C GLN A 162 -28.06 -0.87 11.40
N LEU A 163 -27.07 -1.02 10.52
CA LEU A 163 -27.00 -2.15 9.59
C LEU A 163 -26.89 -3.47 10.34
N ILE A 164 -25.97 -3.54 11.31
CA ILE A 164 -25.74 -4.74 12.12
C ILE A 164 -27.00 -5.14 12.90
N GLU A 165 -27.69 -4.19 13.53
CA GLU A 165 -28.93 -4.47 14.26
C GLU A 165 -30.02 -5.03 13.35
N LYS A 166 -30.16 -4.45 12.15
CA LYS A 166 -31.11 -4.94 11.14
C LYS A 166 -30.77 -6.39 10.72
N LEU A 167 -29.51 -6.68 10.44
CA LEU A 167 -29.07 -8.01 9.99
C LEU A 167 -29.14 -9.06 11.11
N ASN A 168 -28.96 -8.67 12.37
CA ASN A 168 -29.16 -9.55 13.52
C ASN A 168 -30.60 -10.06 13.66
N LYS A 169 -31.60 -9.34 13.12
CA LYS A 169 -33.02 -9.75 13.11
C LYS A 169 -33.38 -10.67 11.92
N SER A 170 -32.42 -10.98 11.04
CA SER A 170 -32.65 -11.86 9.89
C SER A 170 -33.04 -13.27 10.32
N SER A 171 -33.95 -13.91 9.57
CA SER A 171 -34.27 -15.33 9.75
C SER A 171 -33.13 -16.25 9.30
N ASN A 172 -32.24 -15.78 8.42
CA ASN A 172 -31.07 -16.54 7.96
C ASN A 172 -29.97 -16.60 9.03
N PRO A 173 -29.59 -17.80 9.53
CA PRO A 173 -28.55 -17.96 10.54
C PRO A 173 -27.16 -17.46 10.13
N GLU A 174 -26.80 -17.55 8.86
CA GLU A 174 -25.49 -17.10 8.36
C GLU A 174 -25.37 -15.58 8.41
N VAL A 175 -26.43 -14.88 8.02
CA VAL A 175 -26.51 -13.41 8.10
C VAL A 175 -26.41 -12.95 9.55
N ARG A 176 -27.06 -13.66 10.49
CA ARG A 176 -26.92 -13.34 11.93
C ARG A 176 -25.49 -13.55 12.43
N ARG A 177 -24.84 -14.66 12.08
CA ARG A 177 -23.43 -14.90 12.46
C ARG A 177 -22.50 -13.83 11.90
N TRP A 178 -22.71 -13.44 10.64
CA TRP A 178 -21.98 -12.36 9.99
C TRP A 178 -22.16 -11.04 10.75
N ALA A 179 -23.39 -10.69 11.12
CA ALA A 179 -23.70 -9.47 11.86
C ALA A 179 -23.08 -9.46 13.26
N GLN A 180 -23.09 -10.60 13.97
CA GLN A 180 -22.43 -10.75 15.26
C GLN A 180 -20.91 -10.58 15.16
N LYS A 181 -20.26 -11.15 14.13
CA LYS A 181 -18.83 -10.96 13.87
C LYS A 181 -18.50 -9.47 13.68
N HIS A 182 -19.27 -8.77 12.86
CA HIS A 182 -19.07 -7.34 12.58
C HIS A 182 -19.36 -6.48 13.81
N TYR A 183 -20.37 -6.83 14.61
CA TYR A 183 -20.62 -6.16 15.89
C TYR A 183 -19.43 -6.26 16.84
N ALA A 184 -18.81 -7.43 16.96
CA ALA A 184 -17.63 -7.62 17.79
C ALA A 184 -16.42 -6.83 17.26
N GLN A 185 -16.29 -6.66 15.95
CA GLN A 185 -15.28 -5.77 15.36
C GLN A 185 -15.55 -4.30 15.68
N TYR A 186 -16.79 -3.83 15.49
CA TYR A 186 -17.21 -2.48 15.84
C TYR A 186 -16.95 -2.17 17.32
N GLN A 187 -17.36 -3.05 18.25
CA GLN A 187 -17.17 -2.84 19.68
C GLN A 187 -15.69 -2.73 20.09
N ARG A 188 -14.81 -3.50 19.42
CA ARG A 188 -13.36 -3.41 19.66
C ARG A 188 -12.77 -2.10 19.18
N LEU A 189 -13.23 -1.59 18.04
CA LEU A 189 -12.60 -0.44 17.37
C LEU A 189 -13.20 0.92 17.73
N LYS A 190 -14.46 0.98 18.18
CA LYS A 190 -15.19 2.24 18.41
C LYS A 190 -14.51 3.22 19.38
N ASN A 191 -13.71 2.70 20.32
CA ASN A 191 -12.98 3.51 21.32
C ASN A 191 -11.48 3.61 21.01
N ILE A 192 -10.99 2.91 19.98
CA ILE A 192 -9.59 2.95 19.55
C ILE A 192 -9.42 4.00 18.45
N ILE A 193 -10.31 3.97 17.45
CA ILE A 193 -10.27 4.89 16.32
C ILE A 193 -10.80 6.23 16.79
N THR A 194 -9.90 7.22 16.84
CA THR A 194 -10.21 8.61 17.14
C THR A 194 -10.20 9.45 15.86
N PRO A 195 -10.85 10.62 15.85
CA PRO A 195 -10.75 11.56 14.75
C PRO A 195 -9.31 11.92 14.42
N ALA A 196 -9.05 12.23 13.15
CA ALA A 196 -7.75 12.70 12.71
C ALA A 196 -7.40 14.02 13.41
N GLU A 197 -6.21 14.07 14.02
CA GLU A 197 -5.65 15.29 14.60
C GLU A 197 -4.48 15.79 13.77
N VAL A 198 -4.41 17.10 13.61
CA VAL A 198 -3.22 17.79 13.07
C VAL A 198 -2.78 18.84 14.06
N ARG A 199 -1.48 18.86 14.36
CA ARG A 199 -0.84 19.86 15.20
C ARG A 199 0.25 20.56 14.41
N VAL A 200 0.24 21.89 14.43
CA VAL A 200 1.36 22.68 13.92
C VAL A 200 2.48 22.61 14.97
N VAL A 201 3.67 22.25 14.53
CA VAL A 201 4.89 22.18 15.35
C VAL A 201 5.97 23.06 14.73
N GLU A 202 7.05 23.36 15.45
CA GLU A 202 8.09 24.31 14.99
C GLU A 202 8.59 24.00 13.58
N ASP A 203 8.85 22.72 13.27
CA ASP A 203 9.41 22.32 11.96
C ASP A 203 8.36 21.84 10.94
N GLY A 204 7.06 22.08 11.15
CA GLY A 204 6.02 21.65 10.20
C GLY A 204 4.74 21.16 10.88
N TYR A 205 4.32 19.93 10.57
CA TYR A 205 3.02 19.40 10.94
C TYR A 205 3.14 17.98 11.50
N LEU A 206 2.44 17.71 12.59
CA LEU A 206 2.30 16.38 13.18
C LEU A 206 0.86 15.90 13.00
N LEU A 207 0.70 14.80 12.27
CA LEU A 207 -0.59 14.20 11.93
C LEU A 207 -0.74 12.88 12.69
N HIS A 208 -1.88 12.71 13.36
CA HIS A 208 -2.28 11.46 14.01
C HIS A 208 -3.64 11.03 13.46
N PHE A 209 -3.72 9.87 12.82
CA PHE A 209 -4.94 9.42 12.17
C PHE A 209 -4.96 7.90 11.97
N TYR A 210 -6.12 7.40 11.53
CA TYR A 210 -6.31 6.00 11.20
C TYR A 210 -6.63 5.85 9.72
N THR A 211 -6.23 4.72 9.16
CA THR A 211 -6.58 4.31 7.80
C THR A 211 -7.22 2.93 7.83
N TRP A 212 -8.14 2.69 6.91
CA TRP A 212 -8.63 1.37 6.55
C TRP A 212 -8.30 1.10 5.09
N TYR A 213 -7.59 0.00 4.84
CA TYR A 213 -7.26 -0.47 3.49
C TYR A 213 -8.34 -1.44 3.03
N ASP A 214 -8.87 -1.26 1.83
CA ASP A 214 -9.88 -2.16 1.26
C ASP A 214 -9.33 -3.59 1.18
N THR A 215 -8.14 -3.73 0.58
CA THR A 215 -7.41 -5.00 0.54
C THR A 215 -6.98 -5.44 1.94
N GLY A 216 -7.45 -6.61 2.36
CA GLY A 216 -7.15 -7.19 3.68
C GLY A 216 -7.77 -6.43 4.86
N GLY A 217 -8.67 -5.45 4.61
CA GLY A 217 -9.41 -4.66 5.61
C GLY A 217 -8.61 -4.34 6.85
N LYS A 218 -7.41 -3.83 6.59
CA LYS A 218 -6.41 -3.55 7.60
C LYS A 218 -6.66 -2.16 8.18
N VAL A 219 -6.78 -2.08 9.50
CA VAL A 219 -6.82 -0.81 10.22
C VAL A 219 -5.42 -0.47 10.70
N THR A 220 -4.89 0.67 10.26
CA THR A 220 -3.54 1.12 10.62
C THR A 220 -3.60 2.49 11.28
N ARG A 221 -2.96 2.62 12.44
CA ARG A 221 -2.73 3.89 13.12
C ARG A 221 -1.46 4.53 12.57
N TRP A 222 -1.54 5.81 12.26
CA TRP A 222 -0.44 6.60 11.72
C TRP A 222 -0.08 7.74 12.67
N THR A 223 1.23 7.94 12.83
CA THR A 223 1.82 9.17 13.37
C THR A 223 2.83 9.66 12.35
N MET A 224 2.57 10.80 11.74
CA MET A 224 3.34 11.32 10.62
C MET A 224 3.80 12.75 10.89
N LYS A 225 5.11 12.99 10.86
CA LYS A 225 5.69 14.34 10.83
C LYS A 225 5.93 14.70 9.36
N VAL A 226 5.29 15.78 8.91
CA VAL A 226 5.54 16.41 7.62
C VAL A 226 6.32 17.69 7.90
N ALA A 227 7.59 17.72 7.49
CA ALA A 227 8.44 18.89 7.67
C ALA A 227 8.10 20.00 6.65
N ARG A 228 8.56 21.22 6.92
CA ARG A 228 8.40 22.38 6.02
C ARG A 228 9.00 22.19 4.64
N ASP A 229 10.05 21.38 4.51
CA ASP A 229 10.66 20.99 3.24
C ASP A 229 9.93 19.84 2.53
N GLY A 230 8.75 19.46 3.04
CA GLY A 230 7.93 18.36 2.54
C GLY A 230 8.39 16.97 2.95
N THR A 231 9.53 16.82 3.65
CA THR A 231 10.00 15.49 4.04
C THR A 231 9.06 14.84 5.06
N ILE A 232 8.82 13.55 4.91
CA ILE A 232 7.93 12.77 5.76
C ILE A 232 8.73 11.81 6.63
N THR A 233 8.42 11.80 7.92
CA THR A 233 8.76 10.72 8.84
C THR A 233 7.48 10.10 9.35
N ALA A 234 7.26 8.82 9.07
CA ALA A 234 6.04 8.11 9.43
C ALA A 234 6.31 6.93 10.36
N GLN A 235 5.50 6.82 11.40
CA GLN A 235 5.35 5.63 12.22
C GLN A 235 3.95 5.07 11.99
N LYS A 236 3.86 3.75 11.83
CA LYS A 236 2.59 3.07 11.60
C LYS A 236 2.48 1.81 12.45
N GLU A 237 1.27 1.52 12.90
CA GLU A 237 0.96 0.37 13.71
C GLU A 237 -0.30 -0.33 13.19
N LYS A 238 -0.22 -1.65 13.01
CA LYS A 238 -1.37 -2.47 12.65
C LYS A 238 -2.26 -2.61 13.89
N VAL A 239 -3.45 -2.01 13.83
CA VAL A 239 -4.45 -2.05 14.90
C VAL A 239 -5.33 -3.29 14.76
N ALA A 240 -5.73 -3.60 13.53
CA ALA A 240 -6.54 -4.76 13.21
C ALA A 240 -6.37 -5.15 11.74
N GLU A 241 -6.80 -6.37 11.41
CA GLU A 241 -6.93 -6.91 10.05
C GLU A 241 -8.21 -7.72 9.96
N GLU A 242 -8.65 -8.06 8.76
CA GLU A 242 -9.90 -8.81 8.58
C GLU A 242 -11.16 -8.08 9.10
N VAL A 243 -11.12 -6.75 9.17
CA VAL A 243 -12.22 -5.85 9.56
C VAL A 243 -13.01 -5.26 8.39
N GLY A 244 -14.33 -5.43 8.41
CA GLY A 244 -15.29 -4.76 7.50
C GLY A 244 -15.80 -5.62 6.33
N GLU A 245 -16.44 -4.97 5.36
CA GLU A 245 -16.85 -5.56 4.08
C GLU A 245 -15.79 -5.33 3.00
N TYR A 246 -15.81 -6.17 1.94
CA TYR A 246 -14.87 -6.19 0.80
C TYR A 246 -13.48 -6.73 1.14
N PHE A 247 -13.37 -8.06 1.19
CA PHE A 247 -12.12 -8.78 1.45
C PHE A 247 -11.72 -9.69 0.28
N MET A 248 -10.87 -9.20 -0.62
CA MET A 248 -10.05 -9.98 -1.56
C MET A 248 -8.68 -9.26 -1.68
N LEU A 249 -7.49 -9.87 -1.71
CA LEU A 249 -6.98 -11.25 -1.53
C LEU A 249 -5.94 -11.21 -0.40
N ALA A 250 -5.87 -12.30 0.37
CA ALA A 250 -4.78 -12.64 1.29
C ALA A 250 -3.50 -13.02 0.52
#